data_AF-A0A849WHP1-F1
#
_entry.id   AF-A0A849WHP1-F1
#
_cell.length_a   1.000
_cell.length_b   1.000
_cell.length_c   1.000
_cell.angle_alpha   90.00
_cell.angle_beta   90.00
_cell.angle_gamma   90.00
#
_symmetry.space_group_name_H-M   'P 1'
#
loop_
_entity.id
_entity.type
_entity.pdbx_description
1 polymer ?
#
loop_
_entity_poly.entity_id
_entity_poly.type
_entity_poly.pdbx_seq_one_letter_code
_entity_poly.pdbx_strand_id
1 'polypeptide(L)'
;MKQEGSTIYVAINSNMPLAGTTVSGQHIGWGDFIMNFGNLNSYNPNDSGLYAVHFAGSYSDSGVQNNGFYSVTTKSVTSINLGYNKIQDYLNVVGTYGSLGGFAYTNGYFDLNAPAQNSIKTGSYISAINLLNATQLLSFGLDFATGMAVAAGDLGSQTFGFSFTLPGTLSGNFIAHLAVECANDMMAFYDTTTSVPEPASLIFLLFGLAFAFLRAKK
;
A
#
# COMPACT_ATOMS: atom_id res chain seq x y z
N MET A 1 10.08 -1.46 0.89
CA MET A 1 9.54 -0.23 1.52
C MET A 1 10.65 0.43 2.34
N LYS A 2 10.60 1.74 2.57
CA LYS A 2 11.51 2.46 3.48
C LYS A 2 10.71 3.48 4.30
N GLN A 3 11.03 3.61 5.59
CA GLN A 3 10.55 4.69 6.44
C GLN A 3 11.69 5.70 6.69
N GLU A 4 11.42 6.99 6.53
CA GLU A 4 12.28 8.08 6.99
C GLU A 4 11.43 9.10 7.77
N GLY A 5 11.63 9.17 9.08
CA GLY A 5 10.72 9.94 9.93
C GLY A 5 9.28 9.44 9.76
N SER A 6 8.34 10.36 9.58
CA SER A 6 6.92 10.05 9.31
C SER A 6 6.64 9.72 7.84
N THR A 7 7.64 9.70 6.96
CA THR A 7 7.41 9.44 5.53
C THR A 7 7.70 7.99 5.21
N ILE A 8 6.73 7.34 4.55
CA ILE A 8 6.90 6.01 3.97
C ILE A 8 7.12 6.16 2.48
N TYR A 9 8.11 5.45 1.96
CA TYR A 9 8.40 5.31 0.55
C TYR A 9 8.18 3.85 0.13
N VAL A 10 7.38 3.66 -0.91
CA VAL A 10 7.13 2.36 -1.52
C VAL A 10 7.61 2.41 -2.96
N ALA A 11 8.47 1.46 -3.32
CA ALA A 11 8.92 1.25 -4.69
C ALA A 11 8.31 -0.04 -5.21
N ILE A 12 7.87 -0.02 -6.46
CA ILE A 12 7.29 -1.14 -7.18
C ILE A 12 8.11 -1.32 -8.47
N ASN A 13 8.60 -2.53 -8.68
CA ASN A 13 9.17 -2.96 -9.95
C ASN A 13 8.30 -4.10 -10.50
N SER A 14 7.86 -3.97 -11.75
CA SER A 14 6.99 -4.97 -12.38
C SER A 14 7.07 -4.89 -13.90
N ASN A 15 6.43 -5.85 -14.57
CA ASN A 15 6.19 -5.77 -16.02
C ASN A 15 4.87 -5.08 -16.37
N MET A 16 4.09 -4.63 -15.38
CA MET A 16 2.84 -3.93 -15.58
C MET A 16 3.03 -2.41 -15.46
N PRO A 17 2.62 -1.62 -16.47
CA PRO A 17 2.63 -0.16 -16.36
C PRO A 17 1.77 0.34 -15.20
N LEU A 18 2.04 1.54 -14.68
CA LEU A 18 1.19 2.18 -13.67
C LEU A 18 -0.26 2.32 -14.15
N ALA A 19 -0.45 2.57 -15.44
CA ALA A 19 -1.77 2.67 -16.04
C ALA A 19 -2.49 1.32 -16.18
N GLY A 20 -1.88 0.19 -15.81
CA GLY A 20 -2.41 -1.14 -16.08
C GLY A 20 -2.19 -1.57 -17.53
N THR A 21 -2.92 -2.61 -17.94
CA THR A 21 -2.90 -3.15 -19.30
C THR A 21 -4.27 -3.66 -19.72
N THR A 22 -4.47 -3.93 -21.01
CA THR A 22 -5.70 -4.53 -21.52
C THR A 22 -5.45 -5.99 -21.91
N VAL A 23 -6.24 -6.90 -21.35
CA VAL A 23 -6.23 -8.33 -21.68
C VAL A 23 -7.61 -8.73 -22.16
N SER A 24 -7.70 -9.31 -23.35
CA SER A 24 -8.98 -9.77 -23.94
C SER A 24 -10.08 -8.69 -23.98
N GLY A 25 -9.69 -7.42 -24.21
CA GLY A 25 -10.61 -6.28 -24.26
C GLY A 25 -11.03 -5.73 -22.89
N GLN A 26 -10.52 -6.30 -21.79
CA GLN A 26 -10.74 -5.83 -20.44
C GLN A 26 -9.51 -5.11 -19.89
N HIS A 27 -9.71 -3.95 -19.28
CA HIS A 27 -8.68 -3.24 -18.54
C HIS A 27 -8.38 -3.95 -17.22
N ILE A 28 -7.10 -4.18 -16.93
CA ILE A 28 -6.60 -4.72 -15.67
C ILE A 28 -5.63 -3.71 -15.09
N GLY A 29 -6.04 -3.07 -13.99
CA GLY A 29 -5.25 -2.10 -13.27
C GLY A 29 -4.47 -2.67 -12.09
N TRP A 30 -3.93 -1.75 -11.31
CA TRP A 30 -3.43 -2.02 -9.97
C TRP A 30 -4.59 -1.93 -8.98
N GLY A 31 -4.61 -2.84 -8.01
CA GLY A 31 -5.36 -2.63 -6.79
C GLY A 31 -4.72 -1.54 -5.92
N ASP A 32 -5.29 -1.35 -4.74
CA ASP A 32 -4.76 -0.41 -3.75
C ASP A 32 -3.66 -1.07 -2.90
N PHE A 33 -2.68 -0.29 -2.46
CA PHE A 33 -1.68 -0.77 -1.51
C PHE A 33 -2.28 -0.73 -0.10
N ILE A 34 -2.66 -1.90 0.42
CA ILE A 34 -3.42 -2.05 1.66
C ILE A 34 -2.46 -2.38 2.81
N MET A 35 -2.67 -1.76 3.97
CA MET A 35 -1.95 -1.99 5.22
C MET A 35 -2.95 -2.28 6.33
N ASN A 36 -2.70 -3.33 7.11
CA ASN A 36 -3.49 -3.72 8.26
C ASN A 36 -2.67 -3.57 9.54
N PHE A 37 -3.05 -2.62 10.37
CA PHE A 37 -2.52 -2.39 11.72
C PHE A 37 -3.44 -2.97 12.82
N GLY A 38 -4.53 -3.62 12.43
CA GLY A 38 -5.51 -4.25 13.33
C GLY A 38 -5.17 -5.70 13.64
N ASN A 39 -6.10 -6.62 13.38
CA ASN A 39 -5.87 -8.04 13.62
C ASN A 39 -4.93 -8.65 12.56
N LEU A 40 -3.73 -9.06 12.97
CA LEU A 40 -2.72 -9.65 12.09
C LEU A 40 -2.82 -11.17 11.96
N ASN A 41 -3.72 -11.83 12.69
CA ASN A 41 -3.93 -13.28 12.58
C ASN A 41 -4.93 -13.65 11.48
N SER A 42 -5.77 -12.71 11.06
CA SER A 42 -6.79 -12.92 10.03
C SER A 42 -7.20 -11.60 9.39
N TYR A 43 -7.25 -11.56 8.07
CA TYR A 43 -7.73 -10.41 7.32
C TYR A 43 -9.26 -10.27 7.47
N ASN A 44 -9.70 -9.11 7.93
CA ASN A 44 -11.12 -8.73 7.92
C ASN A 44 -11.27 -7.44 7.09
N PRO A 45 -12.04 -7.45 5.98
CA PRO A 45 -12.19 -6.29 5.09
C PRO A 45 -12.85 -5.06 5.74
N ASN A 46 -13.39 -5.20 6.94
CA ASN A 46 -14.02 -4.11 7.71
C ASN A 46 -13.26 -3.78 9.02
N ASP A 47 -12.02 -4.25 9.18
CA ASP A 47 -11.22 -3.93 10.37
C ASP A 47 -10.90 -2.42 10.41
N SER A 48 -11.09 -1.80 11.58
CA SER A 48 -10.78 -0.37 11.80
C SER A 48 -9.29 -0.03 11.66
N GLY A 49 -8.41 -1.04 11.72
CA GLY A 49 -6.98 -0.92 11.50
C GLY A 49 -6.56 -0.97 10.04
N LEU A 50 -7.49 -0.97 9.08
CA LEU A 50 -7.18 -0.95 7.65
C LEU A 50 -6.95 0.46 7.12
N TYR A 51 -5.82 0.60 6.44
CA TYR A 51 -5.43 1.79 5.70
C TYR A 51 -4.99 1.39 4.30
N ALA A 52 -5.09 2.30 3.34
CA ALA A 52 -4.60 2.03 2.00
C ALA A 52 -4.11 3.28 1.28
N VAL A 53 -3.20 3.07 0.35
CA VAL A 53 -2.79 4.07 -0.63
C VAL A 53 -3.44 3.75 -1.97
N HIS A 54 -4.26 4.67 -2.45
CA HIS A 54 -4.72 4.69 -3.82
C HIS A 54 -3.73 5.52 -4.66
N PHE A 55 -3.07 4.89 -5.63
CA PHE A 55 -2.01 5.53 -6.42
C PHE A 55 -2.20 5.42 -7.93
N ALA A 56 -3.05 4.49 -8.39
CA ALA A 56 -3.27 4.23 -9.80
C ALA A 56 -4.36 5.12 -10.43
N GLY A 57 -4.91 6.09 -9.68
CA GLY A 57 -5.90 7.04 -10.17
C GLY A 57 -7.07 6.36 -10.88
N SER A 58 -7.47 6.91 -12.03
CA SER A 58 -8.59 6.40 -12.84
C SER A 58 -8.33 5.06 -13.53
N TYR A 59 -7.15 4.45 -13.35
CA TYR A 59 -6.81 3.15 -13.92
C TYR A 59 -7.13 1.98 -12.98
N SER A 60 -7.82 2.24 -11.87
CA SER A 60 -8.24 1.25 -10.90
C SER A 60 -9.75 1.33 -10.63
N ASP A 61 -10.35 0.18 -10.34
CA ASP A 61 -11.71 -0.04 -9.84
C ASP A 61 -11.86 0.28 -8.34
N SER A 62 -10.96 1.08 -7.77
CA SER A 62 -11.07 1.60 -6.41
C SER A 62 -12.38 2.35 -6.18
N GLY A 63 -12.90 2.25 -4.96
CA GLY A 63 -14.09 2.98 -4.51
C GLY A 63 -13.82 4.47 -4.25
N VAL A 64 -12.56 4.91 -4.34
CA VAL A 64 -12.14 6.30 -4.24
C VAL A 64 -11.50 6.74 -5.56
N GLN A 65 -11.65 8.02 -5.91
CA GLN A 65 -11.18 8.54 -7.22
C GLN A 65 -9.83 9.24 -7.15
N ASN A 66 -9.51 9.86 -6.02
CA ASN A 66 -8.32 10.69 -5.90
C ASN A 66 -7.16 9.87 -5.34
N ASN A 67 -5.97 10.04 -5.91
CA ASN A 67 -4.76 9.52 -5.31
C ASN A 67 -4.59 10.05 -3.88
N GLY A 68 -4.27 9.17 -2.94
CA GLY A 68 -4.24 9.53 -1.53
C GLY A 68 -4.01 8.36 -0.60
N PHE A 69 -3.78 8.69 0.66
CA PHE A 69 -3.75 7.77 1.78
C PHE A 69 -5.08 7.86 2.53
N TYR A 70 -5.65 6.70 2.87
CA TYR A 70 -7.01 6.58 3.38
C TYR A 70 -7.09 5.61 4.56
N SER A 71 -8.03 5.83 5.47
CA SER A 71 -8.61 4.76 6.29
C SER A 71 -9.74 4.10 5.51
N VAL A 72 -9.84 2.77 5.53
CA VAL A 72 -10.64 2.06 4.51
C VAL A 72 -11.40 0.87 5.04
N THR A 73 -12.44 0.50 4.31
CA THR A 73 -12.86 -0.90 4.18
C THR A 73 -12.50 -1.37 2.78
N THR A 74 -12.26 -2.65 2.60
CA THR A 74 -11.84 -3.21 1.30
C THR A 74 -12.93 -4.03 0.63
N LYS A 75 -12.75 -4.22 -0.68
CA LYS A 75 -13.51 -5.12 -1.53
C LYS A 75 -12.53 -5.92 -2.37
N SER A 76 -13.04 -7.00 -2.95
CA SER A 76 -12.38 -7.66 -4.07
C SER A 76 -12.95 -7.16 -5.38
N VAL A 77 -12.06 -6.94 -6.36
CA VAL A 77 -12.43 -6.71 -7.77
C VAL A 77 -11.93 -7.84 -8.69
N THR A 78 -11.49 -8.96 -8.13
CA THR A 78 -10.87 -10.06 -8.89
C THR A 78 -11.83 -10.69 -9.89
N SER A 79 -13.04 -11.04 -9.43
CA SER A 79 -14.04 -11.74 -10.26
C SER A 79 -14.50 -10.93 -11.46
N ILE A 80 -14.53 -9.61 -11.37
CA ILE A 80 -14.83 -8.76 -12.51
C ILE A 80 -13.63 -8.62 -13.42
N ASN A 81 -12.39 -8.71 -12.92
CA ASN A 81 -11.12 -8.48 -13.63
C ASN A 81 -10.37 -9.76 -14.03
N LEU A 82 -11.06 -10.77 -14.56
CA LEU A 82 -10.44 -12.04 -15.02
C LEU A 82 -9.63 -12.79 -13.94
N GLY A 83 -9.86 -12.46 -12.68
CA GLY A 83 -9.24 -13.09 -11.52
C GLY A 83 -10.04 -14.28 -11.01
N TYR A 84 -9.49 -14.90 -9.97
CA TYR A 84 -10.13 -16.05 -9.33
C TYR A 84 -11.17 -15.60 -8.30
N ASN A 85 -12.22 -16.42 -8.14
CA ASN A 85 -13.25 -16.22 -7.10
C ASN A 85 -12.74 -16.54 -5.69
N LYS A 86 -11.65 -17.32 -5.60
CA LYS A 86 -11.00 -17.71 -4.36
C LYS A 86 -9.50 -17.71 -4.55
N ILE A 87 -8.76 -17.32 -3.52
CA ILE A 87 -7.29 -17.44 -3.52
C ILE A 87 -6.89 -18.91 -3.70
N GLN A 88 -7.64 -19.87 -3.14
CA GLN A 88 -7.37 -21.29 -3.31
C GLN A 88 -7.44 -21.74 -4.78
N ASP A 89 -8.35 -21.17 -5.58
CA ASP A 89 -8.48 -21.53 -6.99
C ASP A 89 -7.23 -21.09 -7.77
N TYR A 90 -6.70 -19.90 -7.46
CA TYR A 90 -5.41 -19.43 -7.98
C TYR A 90 -4.28 -20.40 -7.59
N LEU A 91 -4.17 -20.74 -6.30
CA LEU A 91 -3.13 -21.64 -5.80
C LEU A 91 -3.20 -23.04 -6.42
N ASN A 92 -4.39 -23.54 -6.74
CA ASN A 92 -4.56 -24.81 -7.43
C ASN A 92 -4.00 -24.78 -8.86
N VAL A 93 -3.98 -23.61 -9.51
CA VAL A 93 -3.44 -23.43 -10.87
C VAL A 93 -1.93 -23.22 -10.84
N VAL A 94 -1.42 -22.34 -9.98
CA VAL A 94 0.02 -22.01 -9.96
C VAL A 94 0.86 -23.01 -9.13
N GLY A 95 0.22 -23.78 -8.24
CA GLY A 95 0.90 -24.76 -7.41
C GLY A 95 2.06 -24.17 -6.62
N THR A 96 3.24 -24.78 -6.75
CA THR A 96 4.47 -24.37 -6.03
C THR A 96 5.02 -23.01 -6.46
N TYR A 97 4.53 -22.44 -7.57
CA TYR A 97 4.91 -21.10 -8.02
C TYR A 97 4.10 -19.99 -7.32
N GLY A 98 3.04 -20.34 -6.60
CA GLY A 98 2.26 -19.40 -5.81
C GLY A 98 3.07 -18.86 -4.63
N SER A 99 3.46 -17.58 -4.70
CA SER A 99 4.19 -16.88 -3.65
C SER A 99 3.66 -15.46 -3.50
N LEU A 100 3.67 -14.92 -2.29
CA LEU A 100 3.45 -13.49 -2.02
C LEU A 100 4.79 -12.76 -1.78
N GLY A 101 5.91 -13.39 -2.12
CA GLY A 101 7.24 -12.90 -1.79
C GLY A 101 7.58 -13.16 -0.33
N GLY A 102 7.70 -12.11 0.47
CA GLY A 102 8.10 -12.18 1.88
C GLY A 102 7.03 -12.72 2.84
N PHE A 103 5.90 -13.18 2.32
CA PHE A 103 4.74 -13.65 3.09
C PHE A 103 4.19 -14.93 2.47
N ALA A 104 3.65 -15.83 3.28
CA ALA A 104 3.09 -17.09 2.80
C ALA A 104 1.57 -17.05 2.84
N TYR A 105 0.91 -17.54 1.78
CA TYR A 105 -0.55 -17.73 1.77
C TYR A 105 -1.04 -18.63 2.91
N THR A 106 -0.21 -19.58 3.34
CA THR A 106 -0.56 -20.62 4.32
C THR A 106 -0.44 -20.18 5.78
N ASN A 107 -0.07 -18.93 6.05
CA ASN A 107 0.06 -18.45 7.43
C ASN A 107 -1.27 -18.13 8.12
N GLY A 108 -2.40 -18.33 7.43
CA GLY A 108 -3.76 -18.17 7.98
C GLY A 108 -4.29 -16.73 7.95
N TYR A 109 -3.48 -15.76 7.53
CA TYR A 109 -3.92 -14.36 7.45
C TYR A 109 -4.97 -14.15 6.36
N PHE A 110 -4.75 -14.67 5.16
CA PHE A 110 -5.72 -14.59 4.07
C PHE A 110 -6.69 -15.78 4.13
N ASP A 111 -8.00 -15.51 3.99
CA ASP A 111 -8.99 -16.57 3.79
C ASP A 111 -8.85 -17.13 2.37
N LEU A 112 -8.30 -18.34 2.27
CA LEU A 112 -8.10 -19.01 0.99
C LEU A 112 -9.41 -19.31 0.26
N ASN A 113 -10.54 -19.37 0.97
CA ASN A 113 -11.85 -19.65 0.40
C ASN A 113 -12.62 -18.39 -0.03
N ALA A 114 -12.01 -17.21 0.11
CA ALA A 114 -12.56 -15.93 -0.28
C ALA A 114 -11.75 -15.30 -1.44
N PRO A 115 -12.35 -14.38 -2.21
CA PRO A 115 -11.62 -13.62 -3.22
C PRO A 115 -10.65 -12.63 -2.54
N ALA A 116 -9.51 -12.38 -3.19
CA ALA A 116 -8.48 -11.48 -2.66
C ALA A 116 -9.02 -10.05 -2.52
N GLN A 117 -8.89 -9.48 -1.32
CA GLN A 117 -9.33 -8.12 -1.02
C GLN A 117 -8.25 -7.14 -1.47
N ASN A 118 -8.37 -6.61 -2.68
CA ASN A 118 -7.31 -5.87 -3.36
C ASN A 118 -7.67 -4.40 -3.67
N SER A 119 -8.84 -3.93 -3.28
CA SER A 119 -9.31 -2.60 -3.63
C SER A 119 -10.08 -1.94 -2.49
N ILE A 120 -10.04 -0.62 -2.40
CA ILE A 120 -10.81 0.16 -1.44
C ILE A 120 -12.28 0.07 -1.84
N LYS A 121 -13.14 -0.30 -0.90
CA LYS A 121 -14.60 -0.24 -1.08
C LYS A 121 -15.12 1.16 -0.79
N THR A 122 -14.74 1.67 0.38
CA THR A 122 -15.04 3.02 0.87
C THR A 122 -13.86 3.45 1.74
N GLY A 123 -13.55 4.74 1.76
CA GLY A 123 -12.48 5.25 2.60
C GLY A 123 -12.63 6.73 2.95
N SER A 124 -12.00 7.13 4.04
CA SER A 124 -11.88 8.53 4.45
C SER A 124 -10.47 9.01 4.13
N TYR A 125 -10.37 10.09 3.37
CA TYR A 125 -9.09 10.69 2.98
C TYR A 125 -8.33 11.18 4.22
N ILE A 126 -7.05 10.85 4.31
CA ILE A 126 -6.15 11.28 5.38
C ILE A 126 -5.17 12.32 4.83
N SER A 127 -4.45 11.97 3.76
CA SER A 127 -3.40 12.82 3.22
C SER A 127 -3.10 12.54 1.75
N ALA A 128 -2.42 13.49 1.11
CA ALA A 128 -1.95 13.33 -0.26
C ALA A 128 -0.76 12.37 -0.31
N ILE A 129 -0.55 11.79 -1.49
CA ILE A 129 0.66 11.04 -1.80
C ILE A 129 1.48 11.79 -2.86
N ASN A 130 2.78 11.50 -2.90
CA ASN A 130 3.64 11.88 -4.02
C ASN A 130 3.89 10.65 -4.87
N LEU A 131 3.55 10.70 -6.16
CA LEU A 131 3.98 9.66 -7.09
C LEU A 131 5.46 9.85 -7.41
N LEU A 132 6.19 8.74 -7.47
CA LEU A 132 7.64 8.71 -7.66
C LEU A 132 7.99 7.89 -8.89
N ASN A 133 8.84 8.44 -9.75
CA ASN A 133 9.46 7.69 -10.84
C ASN A 133 10.74 6.97 -10.38
N ALA A 134 11.31 6.15 -11.26
CA ALA A 134 12.53 5.39 -10.99
C ALA A 134 13.71 6.26 -10.49
N THR A 135 13.93 7.44 -11.10
CA THR A 135 15.02 8.35 -10.70
C THR A 135 14.82 8.90 -9.29
N GLN A 136 13.59 9.28 -8.94
CA GLN A 136 13.26 9.75 -7.59
C GLN A 136 13.43 8.64 -6.56
N LEU A 137 12.96 7.42 -6.86
CA LEU A 137 13.13 6.27 -5.97
C LEU A 137 14.60 5.95 -5.72
N LEU A 138 15.43 5.96 -6.76
CA LEU A 138 16.88 5.79 -6.64
C LEU A 138 17.51 6.83 -5.72
N SER A 139 17.07 8.09 -5.77
CA SER A 139 17.57 9.15 -4.86
C SER A 139 17.24 8.90 -3.39
N PHE A 140 16.20 8.11 -3.09
CA PHE A 140 15.87 7.65 -1.74
C PHE A 140 16.58 6.34 -1.36
N GLY A 141 17.46 5.82 -2.22
CA GLY A 141 18.14 4.53 -2.02
C GLY A 141 17.24 3.32 -2.26
N LEU A 142 16.09 3.50 -2.91
CA LEU A 142 15.20 2.41 -3.32
C LEU A 142 15.59 1.95 -4.72
N ASP A 143 16.61 1.10 -4.78
CA ASP A 143 17.10 0.47 -6.00
C ASP A 143 16.95 -1.06 -5.93
N PHE A 144 16.26 -1.64 -6.90
CA PHE A 144 16.07 -3.08 -7.00
C PHE A 144 17.36 -3.78 -7.46
N ALA A 145 18.13 -3.16 -8.37
CA ALA A 145 19.30 -3.78 -8.97
C ALA A 145 20.46 -3.88 -7.99
N THR A 146 20.86 -2.75 -7.39
CA THR A 146 22.00 -2.72 -6.47
C THR A 146 21.57 -2.85 -5.00
N GLY A 147 20.46 -2.21 -4.63
CA GLY A 147 20.00 -2.15 -3.23
C GLY A 147 19.34 -3.45 -2.74
N MET A 148 18.70 -4.20 -3.63
CA MET A 148 18.07 -5.50 -3.30
C MET A 148 18.70 -6.68 -4.05
N ALA A 149 19.79 -6.44 -4.79
CA ALA A 149 20.55 -7.44 -5.54
C ALA A 149 19.69 -8.31 -6.48
N VAL A 150 18.62 -7.75 -7.04
CA VAL A 150 17.80 -8.44 -8.04
C VAL A 150 18.59 -8.50 -9.33
N ALA A 151 18.75 -9.70 -9.89
CA ALA A 151 19.49 -9.87 -11.14
C ALA A 151 18.81 -9.09 -12.27
N ALA A 152 19.61 -8.54 -13.19
CA ALA A 152 19.07 -7.70 -14.27
C ALA A 152 18.01 -8.39 -15.14
N GLY A 153 18.07 -9.72 -15.27
CA GLY A 153 17.07 -10.51 -16.00
C GLY A 153 15.75 -10.72 -15.27
N ASP A 154 15.72 -10.48 -13.96
CA ASP A 154 14.54 -10.63 -13.10
C ASP A 154 13.83 -9.30 -12.81
N LEU A 155 14.42 -8.18 -13.26
CA LEU A 155 13.80 -6.87 -13.16
C LEU A 155 12.67 -6.72 -14.19
N GLY A 156 11.53 -6.26 -13.72
CA GLY A 156 10.45 -5.81 -14.57
C GLY A 156 10.81 -4.54 -15.34
N SER A 157 10.13 -4.33 -16.47
CA SER A 157 10.34 -3.17 -17.35
C SER A 157 9.87 -1.83 -16.78
N GLN A 158 9.12 -1.83 -15.67
CA GLN A 158 8.53 -0.65 -15.07
C GLN A 158 9.00 -0.49 -13.64
N THR A 159 9.46 0.71 -13.27
CA THR A 159 9.77 1.09 -11.89
C THR A 159 9.10 2.41 -11.55
N PHE A 160 8.21 2.37 -10.57
CA PHE A 160 7.49 3.53 -10.06
C PHE A 160 7.16 3.29 -8.58
N GLY A 161 6.58 4.30 -7.93
CA GLY A 161 6.25 4.17 -6.52
C GLY A 161 5.51 5.39 -6.02
N PHE A 162 5.43 5.49 -4.70
CA PHE A 162 4.80 6.61 -4.05
C PHE A 162 5.39 6.83 -2.66
N SER A 163 5.19 8.04 -2.14
CA SER A 163 5.39 8.33 -0.73
C SER A 163 4.17 8.97 -0.09
N PHE A 164 4.01 8.74 1.21
CA PHE A 164 2.94 9.30 2.01
C PHE A 164 3.42 9.55 3.44
N THR A 165 2.72 10.46 4.13
CA THR A 165 2.95 10.71 5.55
C THR A 165 2.12 9.73 6.38
N LEU A 166 2.81 8.89 7.15
CA LEU A 166 2.22 7.98 8.13
C LEU A 166 1.90 8.77 9.41
N PRO A 167 0.61 8.83 9.83
CA PRO A 167 0.24 9.43 11.12
C PRO A 167 1.01 8.77 12.27
N GLY A 168 1.50 9.55 13.23
CA GLY A 168 2.28 9.02 14.36
C GLY A 168 1.53 8.01 15.23
N THR A 169 0.20 8.00 15.15
CA THR A 169 -0.67 6.99 15.80
C THR A 169 -0.60 5.62 15.14
N LEU A 170 -0.17 5.54 13.88
CA LEU A 170 0.04 4.29 13.16
C LEU A 170 1.50 3.87 13.31
N SER A 171 1.77 3.14 14.39
CA SER A 171 3.09 2.58 14.67
C SER A 171 2.95 1.13 15.12
N GLY A 172 4.03 0.37 15.00
CA GLY A 172 4.07 -1.05 15.32
C GLY A 172 3.91 -1.94 14.10
N ASN A 173 3.54 -3.19 14.37
CA ASN A 173 3.50 -4.25 13.38
C ASN A 173 2.30 -4.10 12.46
N PHE A 174 2.51 -4.38 11.17
CA PHE A 174 1.44 -4.42 10.20
C PHE A 174 1.73 -5.46 9.12
N ILE A 175 0.67 -5.89 8.45
CA ILE A 175 0.78 -6.65 7.21
C ILE A 175 0.32 -5.74 6.09
N ALA A 176 1.12 -5.65 5.04
CA ALA A 176 0.75 -4.95 3.83
C ALA A 176 0.65 -5.91 2.64
N HIS A 177 -0.21 -5.56 1.70
CA HIS A 177 -0.30 -6.26 0.44
C HIS A 177 -0.66 -5.33 -0.71
N LEU A 178 -0.23 -5.73 -1.89
CA LEU A 178 -0.58 -5.13 -3.17
C LEU A 178 -0.90 -6.27 -4.13
N ALA A 179 -1.98 -6.11 -4.87
CA ALA A 179 -2.29 -7.01 -5.97
C ALA A 179 -2.62 -6.20 -7.21
N VAL A 180 -2.39 -6.78 -8.38
CA VAL A 180 -3.10 -6.36 -9.59
C VAL A 180 -4.59 -6.68 -9.44
N GLU A 181 -5.46 -6.09 -10.25
CA GLU A 181 -6.91 -6.21 -10.03
C GLU A 181 -7.46 -7.61 -10.22
N CYS A 182 -6.83 -8.42 -11.08
CA CYS A 182 -7.13 -9.86 -11.20
C CYS A 182 -6.63 -10.67 -9.99
N ALA A 183 -5.71 -10.11 -9.19
CA ALA A 183 -4.98 -10.73 -8.10
C ALA A 183 -4.25 -12.04 -8.44
N ASN A 184 -3.96 -12.27 -9.71
CA ASN A 184 -3.07 -13.35 -10.14
C ASN A 184 -1.62 -13.03 -9.73
N ASP A 185 -1.28 -11.74 -9.68
CA ASP A 185 -0.03 -11.24 -9.14
C ASP A 185 -0.33 -10.44 -7.87
N MET A 186 0.10 -10.99 -6.74
CA MET A 186 -0.06 -10.38 -5.43
C MET A 186 1.24 -10.50 -4.67
N MET A 187 1.57 -9.46 -3.92
CA MET A 187 2.67 -9.45 -2.97
C MET A 187 2.14 -9.05 -1.61
N ALA A 188 2.71 -9.64 -0.57
CA ALA A 188 2.44 -9.25 0.79
C ALA A 188 3.73 -9.32 1.61
N PHE A 189 3.78 -8.54 2.67
CA PHE A 189 4.90 -8.56 3.60
C PHE A 189 4.43 -8.14 4.98
N TYR A 190 5.17 -8.61 5.98
CA TYR A 190 5.06 -8.19 7.37
C TYR A 190 6.18 -7.19 7.66
N ASP A 191 5.86 -6.07 8.29
CA ASP A 191 6.85 -5.05 8.64
C ASP A 191 6.44 -4.31 9.92
N THR A 192 7.32 -3.45 10.41
CA THR A 192 7.11 -2.67 11.63
C THR A 192 7.42 -1.20 11.36
N THR A 193 6.48 -0.33 11.66
CA THR A 193 6.69 1.13 11.60
C THR A 193 7.10 1.64 12.97
N THR A 194 7.95 2.67 12.98
CA THR A 194 8.37 3.32 14.23
C THR A 194 7.54 4.57 14.47
N SER A 195 7.15 4.80 15.74
CA SER A 195 6.52 6.05 16.14
C SER A 195 7.54 7.17 16.00
N VAL A 196 7.20 8.22 15.25
CA VAL A 196 8.04 9.41 15.13
C VAL A 196 7.39 10.49 15.98
N PRO A 197 8.05 10.95 17.07
CA PRO A 197 7.49 12.02 17.89
C PRO A 197 7.20 13.24 17.02
N GLU A 198 6.00 13.82 17.14
CA GLU A 198 5.73 15.08 16.46
C GLU A 198 6.76 16.14 16.89
N PRO A 199 7.24 16.99 15.98
CA PRO A 199 8.21 18.01 16.33
C PRO A 199 7.70 18.88 17.50
N ALA A 200 8.43 18.88 18.62
CA ALA A 200 8.09 19.69 19.80
C ALA A 200 7.96 21.19 19.51
N SER A 201 8.39 21.66 18.34
CA SER A 201 8.19 23.02 17.85
C SER A 201 6.72 23.45 17.78
N LEU A 202 5.77 22.53 17.55
CA LEU A 202 4.33 22.85 17.61
C LEU A 202 3.86 23.20 19.02
N ILE A 203 4.43 22.56 20.05
CA ILE A 203 4.15 22.88 21.45
C ILE A 203 4.70 24.28 21.78
N PHE A 204 5.91 24.61 21.33
CA PHE A 204 6.49 25.94 21.54
C PHE A 204 5.72 27.05 20.81
N LEU A 205 5.11 26.78 19.65
CA LEU A 205 4.29 27.76 18.95
C LEU A 205 3.00 28.08 19.73
N LEU A 206 2.36 27.07 20.32
CA LEU A 206 1.16 27.24 21.14
C LEU A 206 1.45 27.99 22.46
N PHE A 207 2.58 27.70 23.12
CA PHE A 207 3.01 28.47 24.28
C PHE A 207 3.44 29.90 23.90
N GLY A 208 4.14 30.08 22.78
CA GLY A 208 4.56 31.41 22.30
C GLY A 208 3.38 32.34 21.99
N LEU A 209 2.32 31.81 21.36
CA LEU A 209 1.08 32.54 21.11
C LEU A 209 0.34 32.88 22.42
N ALA A 210 0.26 31.95 23.36
CA ALA A 210 -0.38 32.21 24.66
C ALA A 210 0.32 33.35 25.43
N PHE A 211 1.66 33.39 25.41
CA PHE A 211 2.43 34.48 26.04
C PHE A 211 2.31 35.82 25.29
N ALA A 212 2.22 35.81 23.96
CA ALA A 212 2.00 37.03 23.18
C ALA A 212 0.61 37.65 23.44
N PHE A 213 -0.43 36.82 23.56
CA PHE A 213 -1.79 37.29 23.90
C PHE A 213 -1.91 37.81 25.35
N LEU A 214 -1.17 37.23 26.29
CA LEU A 214 -1.10 37.73 27.67
C LEU A 214 -0.36 39.07 27.78
N ARG A 215 0.57 39.36 26.85
CA ARG A 215 1.33 40.63 26.82
C ARG A 215 0.58 41.76 26.12
N ALA A 216 -0.30 41.44 25.16
CA ALA A 216 -1.12 42.41 24.42
C ALA A 216 -2.34 42.95 25.21
N LYS A 217 -2.63 42.40 26.40
CA LYS A 217 -3.73 42.81 27.30
C LYS A 217 -3.30 43.73 28.46
N LYS A 218 -2.12 44.34 28.39
CA LYS A 218 -1.67 45.38 29.35
C LYS A 218 -1.70 46.75 28.71
#